data_AF-A0A8X6WM05-F1
#
_entry.id   AF-A0A8X6WM05-F1
#
_cell.length_a   1.000
_cell.length_b   1.000
_cell.length_c   1.000
_cell.angle_alpha   90.00
_cell.angle_beta   90.00
_cell.angle_gamma   90.00
#
_symmetry.space_group_name_H-M   'P 1'
#
loop_
_entity.id
_entity.type
_entity.pdbx_description
1 polymer ?
#
loop_
_entity_poly.entity_id
_entity_poly.type
_entity_poly.pdbx_seq_one_letter_code
_entity_poly.pdbx_strand_id
1 'polypeptide(L)'
;MEMAYVNVAEWTPEHVAEWLRGLEYSLVPYVQFFLNNKIDGCHLLNLTADDLEDLHIFKIGHQLLILEAVELLRQLVSMTLIY
;
A
#
# COMPACT_ATOMS: atom_id res chain seq x y z
N MET A 1 23.46 12.01 -4.79
CA MET A 1 22.22 11.69 -4.04
C MET A 1 22.02 10.20 -4.19
N GLU A 2 22.12 9.44 -3.10
CA GLU A 2 21.69 8.04 -3.10
C GLU A 2 20.21 8.02 -3.46
N MET A 3 19.86 7.41 -4.59
CA MET A 3 18.49 6.95 -4.78
C MET A 3 18.33 5.79 -3.81
N ALA A 4 17.65 6.01 -2.69
CA ALA A 4 17.28 4.92 -1.80
C ALA A 4 16.44 3.94 -2.63
N TYR A 5 17.00 2.76 -2.90
CA TYR A 5 16.30 1.70 -3.60
C TYR A 5 15.23 1.16 -2.65
N VAL A 6 13.99 1.58 -2.85
CA VAL A 6 12.87 1.11 -2.04
C VAL A 6 12.29 -0.13 -2.70
N ASN A 7 12.68 -1.30 -2.19
CA ASN A 7 12.07 -2.55 -2.60
C ASN A 7 10.74 -2.73 -1.88
N VAL A 8 9.64 -2.29 -2.51
CA VAL A 8 8.30 -2.38 -1.93
C VAL A 8 7.93 -3.83 -1.61
N ALA A 9 8.38 -4.81 -2.41
CA ALA A 9 8.07 -6.22 -2.16
C ALA A 9 8.64 -6.76 -0.83
N GLU A 10 9.68 -6.12 -0.28
CA GLU A 10 10.31 -6.47 1.00
C GLU A 10 9.78 -5.66 2.18
N TRP A 11 8.74 -4.84 1.97
CA TRP A 11 8.11 -4.10 3.06
C TRP A 11 7.48 -5.05 4.09
N THR A 12 7.76 -4.79 5.36
CA THR A 12 7.06 -5.44 6.47
C THR A 12 5.68 -4.79 6.65
N PRO A 13 4.77 -5.39 7.43
CA PRO A 13 3.49 -4.76 7.76
C PRO A 13 3.64 -3.36 8.39
N GLU A 14 4.71 -3.12 9.14
CA GLU A 14 5.00 -1.80 9.72
C GLU A 14 5.38 -0.77 8.65
N HIS A 15 6.16 -1.16 7.63
CA HIS A 15 6.47 -0.29 6.49
C HIS A 15 5.18 0.06 5.71
N VAL A 16 4.30 -0.92 5.47
CA VAL A 16 3.00 -0.69 4.82
C VAL A 16 2.11 0.24 5.66
N ALA A 17 2.08 0.04 6.97
CA ALA A 17 1.32 0.88 7.89
C ALA A 17 1.80 2.34 7.91
N GLU A 18 3.12 2.57 7.87
CA GLU A 18 3.70 3.91 7.78
C GLU A 18 3.36 4.57 6.45
N TRP A 19 3.49 3.83 5.35
CA TRP A 19 3.11 4.31 4.03
C TRP A 19 1.63 4.74 3.98
N LEU A 20 0.71 3.91 4.48
CA LEU A 20 -0.72 4.20 4.49
C LEU A 20 -1.04 5.43 5.35
N ARG A 21 -0.36 5.61 6.48
CA ARG A 21 -0.49 6.80 7.34
C ARG A 21 -0.05 8.08 6.61
N GLY A 22 0.90 7.97 5.70
CA GLY A 22 1.45 9.07 4.91
C GLY A 22 0.62 9.48 3.69
N LEU A 23 -0.38 8.69 3.28
CA LEU A 23 -1.21 9.00 2.09
C LEU A 23 -2.18 10.15 2.35
N GLU A 24 -3.15 9.93 3.24
CA GLU A 24 -4.14 10.93 3.63
C GLU A 24 -4.63 10.69 5.06
N TYR A 25 -4.99 11.77 5.75
CA TYR A 25 -5.53 11.69 7.12
C TYR A 25 -6.83 10.86 7.20
N SER A 26 -7.62 10.84 6.12
CA SER A 26 -8.86 10.06 5.98
C SER A 26 -8.64 8.54 6.06
N LEU A 27 -7.41 8.07 5.78
CA LEU A 27 -7.03 6.65 5.72
C LEU A 27 -6.39 6.14 7.02
N VAL A 28 -5.99 7.04 7.93
CA VAL A 28 -5.39 6.69 9.23
C VAL A 28 -6.21 5.65 10.03
N PRO A 29 -7.57 5.69 10.04
CA PRO A 29 -8.36 4.67 10.73
C PRO A 29 -8.14 3.23 10.23
N TYR A 30 -7.65 3.04 8.99
CA TYR A 30 -7.43 1.72 8.39
C TYR A 30 -6.06 1.12 8.66
N VAL A 31 -5.14 1.91 9.21
CA VAL A 31 -3.77 1.45 9.51
C VAL A 31 -3.77 0.20 10.39
N GLN A 32 -4.64 0.16 11.42
CA GLN A 32 -4.73 -1.00 12.30
C GLN A 32 -5.32 -2.24 11.58
N PHE A 33 -6.15 -2.05 10.55
CA PHE A 33 -6.69 -3.16 9.77
C PHE A 33 -5.60 -3.82 8.91
N PHE A 34 -4.72 -3.02 8.29
CA PHE A 34 -3.55 -3.53 7.57
C PHE A 34 -2.58 -4.26 8.49
N LEU A 35 -2.29 -3.70 9.68
CA LEU A 35 -1.43 -4.35 10.68
C LEU A 35 -2.00 -5.67 11.21
N ASN A 36 -3.28 -5.68 11.59
CA ASN A 36 -3.93 -6.87 12.13
C ASN A 36 -3.99 -8.02 11.12
N ASN A 37 -4.18 -7.69 9.84
CA ASN A 37 -4.17 -8.66 8.74
C ASN A 37 -2.77 -8.94 8.17
N LYS A 38 -1.73 -8.34 8.76
CA LYS A 38 -0.31 -8.53 8.37
C LYS A 38 -0.07 -8.28 6.88
N ILE A 39 -0.70 -7.24 6.33
CA ILE A 39 -0.51 -6.85 4.94
C ILE A 39 0.93 -6.35 4.77
N ASP A 40 1.77 -7.17 4.14
CA ASP A 40 3.15 -6.83 3.79
C ASP A 40 3.23 -6.26 2.37
N GLY A 41 4.44 -5.93 1.93
CA GLY A 41 4.70 -5.36 0.61
C GLY A 41 4.23 -6.21 -0.58
N CYS A 42 4.35 -7.53 -0.49
CA CYS A 42 3.89 -8.44 -1.53
C CYS A 42 2.36 -8.43 -1.62
N HIS A 43 1.67 -8.45 -0.48
CA HIS A 43 0.21 -8.33 -0.45
C HIS A 43 -0.25 -6.97 -0.97
N LEU A 44 0.41 -5.89 -0.53
CA LEU A 44 0.11 -4.52 -0.95
C LEU A 44 0.20 -4.35 -2.47
N LEU A 45 1.25 -4.89 -3.10
CA LEU A 45 1.42 -4.79 -4.55
C LEU A 45 0.38 -5.59 -5.32
N ASN A 46 -0.31 -6.55 -4.71
CA ASN A 46 -1.35 -7.35 -5.35
C ASN A 46 -2.78 -6.96 -4.92
N LEU A 47 -2.91 -5.90 -4.12
CA LEU A 47 -4.20 -5.49 -3.55
C LEU A 47 -5.25 -5.20 -4.64
N THR A 48 -6.45 -5.71 -4.42
CA THR A 48 -7.64 -5.47 -5.23
C THR A 48 -8.72 -4.71 -4.44
N ALA A 49 -9.80 -4.31 -5.10
CA ALA A 49 -10.95 -3.71 -4.43
C ALA A 49 -11.65 -4.71 -3.50
N ASP A 50 -11.75 -5.98 -3.90
CA ASP A 50 -12.35 -7.03 -3.08
C ASP A 50 -11.56 -7.27 -1.79
N ASP A 51 -10.21 -7.26 -1.87
CA ASP A 51 -9.35 -7.37 -0.68
C ASP A 51 -9.57 -6.20 0.30
N LEU A 52 -9.86 -5.00 -0.21
CA LEU A 52 -10.17 -3.83 0.62
C LEU A 52 -11.52 -3.98 1.31
N GLU A 53 -12.51 -4.59 0.67
CA GLU A 53 -13.78 -4.92 1.31
C GLU A 53 -13.60 -5.97 2.42
N ASP A 54 -12.75 -6.98 2.19
CA ASP A 54 -12.37 -7.98 3.20
C ASP A 54 -11.64 -7.35 4.39
N LEU A 55 -10.90 -6.25 4.17
CA LEU A 55 -10.29 -5.40 5.21
C LEU A 55 -11.29 -4.41 5.86
N HIS A 56 -12.58 -4.53 5.53
CA HIS A 56 -13.67 -3.66 6.01
C HIS A 56 -13.60 -2.21 5.55
N ILE A 57 -13.00 -1.96 4.38
CA ILE A 57 -12.87 -0.64 3.76
C ILE A 57 -13.89 -0.53 2.63
N PHE A 58 -15.15 -0.22 2.96
CA PHE A 58 -16.26 -0.17 2.00
C PHE A 58 -16.45 1.18 1.29
N LYS A 59 -15.77 2.23 1.74
CA LYS A 59 -15.92 3.56 1.14
C LYS A 59 -15.20 3.60 -0.20
N ILE A 60 -15.95 3.62 -1.30
CA ILE A 60 -15.40 3.65 -2.67
C ILE A 60 -14.33 4.72 -2.85
N GLY A 61 -14.54 5.95 -2.36
CA GLY A 61 -13.53 7.00 -2.45
C GLY A 61 -12.22 6.66 -1.74
N HIS A 62 -12.27 5.95 -0.61
CA HIS A 62 -11.08 5.52 0.11
C HIS A 62 -10.41 4.32 -0.59
N GLN A 63 -11.20 3.40 -1.15
CA GLN A 63 -10.66 2.30 -1.93
C GLN A 63 -9.89 2.82 -3.15
N LEU A 64 -10.46 3.78 -3.88
CA LEU A 64 -9.80 4.41 -5.04
C LEU A 64 -8.48 5.07 -4.65
N LEU A 65 -8.45 5.86 -3.58
CA LEU A 65 -7.22 6.50 -3.10
C LEU A 65 -6.12 5.48 -2.79
N ILE A 66 -6.46 4.39 -2.10
CA ILE A 66 -5.49 3.33 -1.78
C ILE A 66 -5.01 2.64 -3.05
N LEU A 67 -5.91 2.26 -3.96
CA LEU A 67 -5.55 1.54 -5.19
C LEU A 67 -4.74 2.40 -6.17
N GLU A 68 -5.04 3.70 -6.28
CA GLU A 68 -4.24 4.64 -7.07
C GLU A 68 -2.82 4.75 -6.51
N ALA A 69 -2.68 4.85 -5.18
CA ALA A 69 -1.37 4.89 -4.54
C ALA A 69 -0.58 3.57 -4.70
N VAL A 70 -1.26 2.42 -4.64
CA VAL A 70 -0.65 1.10 -4.93
C VAL A 70 -0.16 1.04 -6.38
N GLU A 71 -0.93 1.57 -7.34
CA GLU A 71 -0.53 1.58 -8.75
C GLU A 71 0.75 2.40 -8.97
N LEU A 72 0.89 3.53 -8.26
CA LEU A 72 2.14 4.30 -8.27
C LEU A 72 3.33 3.49 -7.72
N LEU A 73 3.14 2.72 -6.65
CA LEU A 73 4.19 1.82 -6.14
C LEU A 73 4.59 0.75 -7.17
N ARG A 74 3.63 0.15 -7.86
CA ARG A 74 3.90 -0.84 -8.93
C ARG A 74 4.71 -0.23 -10.07
N GLN A 75 4.40 1.00 -10.45
CA GLN A 75 5.13 1.71 -11.50
C GLN A 75 6.59 1.96 -11.08
N LEU A 76 6.84 2.38 -9.83
CA LEU A 76 8.19 2.57 -9.30
C LEU A 76 9.01 1.27 -9.32
N VAL A 77 8.40 0.14 -8.94
CA VAL A 77 9.05 -1.17 -8.98
C VAL A 77 9.35 -1.59 -10.43
N SER A 78 8.39 -1.40 -11.34
CA SER A 78 8.57 -1.73 -12.76
C SER A 78 9.66 -0.90 -13.44
N MET A 79 9.79 0.37 -13.09
CA MET A 79 10.82 1.27 -13.60
C MET A 79 12.22 0.83 -13.17
N THR A 80 12.36 0.21 -11.99
CA THR A 80 13.68 -0.17 -11.49
C THR A 80 14.17 -1.52 -12.06
N LEU A 81 13.30 -2.30 -12.71
CA LEU A 81 13.66 -3.54 -13.40
C LEU A 81 14.11 -3.33 -14.86
N ILE A 82 13.94 -2.11 -15.41
CA ILE A 82 14.26 -1.76 -16.81
C ILE A 82 15.50 -0.86 -16.95
N TYR A 83 16.28 -0.65 -15.88
CA TYR A 83 17.56 0.06 -15.92
C TYR A 83 18.71 -0.81 -15.40
#